data_AF-A0A3D0RY22-F1
#
_entry.id   AF-A0A3D0RY22-F1
#
_cell.length_a   1.000
_cell.length_b   1.000
_cell.length_c   1.000
_cell.angle_alpha   90.00
_cell.angle_beta   90.00
_cell.angle_gamma   90.00
#
_symmetry.space_group_name_H-M   'P 1'
#
loop_
_entity.id
_entity.type
_entity.pdbx_description
1 polymer ?
#
loop_
_entity_poly.entity_id
_entity_poly.type
_entity_poly.pdbx_seq_one_letter_code
_entity_poly.pdbx_strand_id
1 'polypeptide(L)'
;MGDLAADECMTMGAGMARAHQWMDDACLRCGLRRREEWLLDRAHRPILAIVWTDRNGDRQIQPFPPMKGVEPPEAPTATREQAFPGLPVGPEPP
;
A
#
# COMPACT_ATOMS: atom_id res chain seq x y z
N MET A 1 17.67 42.17 36.52
CA MET A 1 16.35 41.76 36.00
C MET A 1 16.63 40.85 34.83
N GLY A 2 16.69 39.55 35.10
CA GLY A 2 16.77 38.53 34.07
C GLY A 2 15.36 37.99 33.85
N ASP A 3 15.04 37.69 32.61
CA ASP A 3 14.08 36.65 32.28
C ASP A 3 14.65 35.90 31.08
N LEU A 4 15.21 34.75 31.42
CA LEU A 4 15.59 33.68 30.53
C LEU A 4 14.33 32.97 30.08
N ALA A 5 14.29 32.65 28.79
CA ALA A 5 13.64 31.50 28.17
C ALA A 5 12.89 30.52 29.09
N ALA A 6 11.59 30.36 28.86
CA ALA A 6 10.88 29.09 28.85
C ALA A 6 9.41 29.33 28.47
N ASP A 7 8.98 28.73 27.35
CA ASP A 7 7.64 28.18 27.11
C ASP A 7 7.49 27.99 25.59
N GLU A 8 7.25 26.81 25.01
CA GLU A 8 7.11 25.45 25.48
C GLU A 8 7.51 24.54 24.31
N CYS A 9 8.30 23.53 24.66
CA CYS A 9 8.18 22.15 24.20
C CYS A 9 7.53 21.88 22.82
N MET A 10 8.39 21.65 21.84
CA MET A 10 8.31 20.53 20.89
C MET A 10 6.96 19.80 20.86
N THR A 11 6.09 20.13 19.89
CA THR A 11 5.02 19.24 19.46
C THR A 11 5.61 18.07 18.65
N MET A 12 6.52 17.32 19.27
CA MET A 12 6.86 15.97 18.84
C MET A 12 5.70 15.07 19.26
N GLY A 13 4.87 14.63 18.31
CA GLY A 13 3.86 13.62 18.62
C GLY A 13 2.69 13.43 17.68
N ALA A 14 2.62 14.06 16.51
CA ALA A 14 1.57 13.76 15.52
C ALA A 14 1.97 12.65 14.52
N GLY A 15 3.13 12.02 14.69
CA GLY A 15 3.73 11.09 13.70
C GLY A 15 3.64 9.60 14.03
N MET A 16 2.96 9.19 15.11
CA MET A 16 2.94 7.78 15.56
C MET A 16 1.53 7.18 15.76
N ALA A 17 0.47 7.89 15.36
CA ALA A 17 -0.85 7.30 15.30
C ALA A 17 -1.01 6.51 13.97
N ARG A 18 -1.07 5.18 14.11
CA ARG A 18 -1.60 4.21 13.12
C ARG A 18 -0.65 3.61 12.08
N ALA A 19 0.56 3.23 12.47
CA ALA A 19 1.21 2.14 11.72
C ALA A 19 0.36 0.86 11.85
N HIS A 20 0.08 0.21 10.73
CA HIS A 20 -0.51 -1.13 10.72
C HIS A 20 0.43 -2.12 11.39
N GLN A 21 -0.17 -3.10 12.08
CA GLN A 21 0.56 -4.17 12.73
C GLN A 21 0.35 -5.45 11.94
N TRP A 22 1.34 -5.81 11.14
CA TRP A 22 1.26 -6.92 10.20
C TRP A 22 1.61 -8.26 10.84
N MET A 23 0.81 -9.28 10.55
CA MET A 23 1.13 -10.70 10.73
C MET A 23 0.72 -11.42 9.45
N ASP A 24 1.68 -12.09 8.82
CA ASP A 24 1.59 -12.60 7.44
C ASP A 24 1.19 -11.48 6.46
N ASP A 25 -0.09 -11.43 6.12
CA ASP A 25 -0.69 -10.49 5.18
C ASP A 25 -1.89 -9.74 5.73
N ALA A 26 -2.17 -9.86 7.03
CA ALA A 26 -3.27 -9.19 7.69
C ALA A 26 -2.78 -8.24 8.78
N CYS A 27 -3.36 -7.05 8.82
CA CYS A 27 -3.19 -6.12 9.91
C CYS A 27 -4.04 -6.57 11.10
N LEU A 28 -3.40 -6.85 12.24
CA LEU A 28 -4.05 -7.29 13.47
C LEU A 28 -4.95 -6.21 14.10
N ARG A 29 -4.80 -4.95 13.70
CA ARG A 29 -5.54 -3.81 14.29
C ARG A 29 -6.81 -3.47 13.52
N CYS A 30 -6.74 -3.41 12.20
CA CYS A 30 -7.84 -2.94 11.36
C CYS A 30 -8.38 -4.03 10.42
N GLY A 31 -7.76 -5.20 10.37
CA GLY A 31 -8.15 -6.29 9.46
C GLY A 31 -7.84 -6.03 7.99
N LEU A 32 -7.10 -4.97 7.66
CA LEU A 32 -6.62 -4.72 6.30
C LEU A 32 -5.72 -5.89 5.87
N ARG A 33 -5.93 -6.40 4.66
CA ARG A 33 -5.15 -7.47 4.06
C ARG A 33 -4.39 -6.96 2.86
N ARG A 34 -3.24 -7.56 2.59
CA ARG A 34 -2.50 -7.38 1.34
C ARG A 34 -2.45 -8.70 0.58
N ARG A 35 -2.47 -8.66 -0.73
CA ARG A 35 -2.10 -9.80 -1.57
C ARG A 35 -1.28 -9.33 -2.75
N GLU A 36 -0.34 -10.17 -3.15
CA GLU A 36 0.44 -9.97 -4.37
C GLU A 36 -0.34 -10.48 -5.58
N GLU A 37 -0.40 -9.66 -6.62
CA GLU A 37 -1.07 -10.00 -7.88
C GLU A 37 -0.15 -9.63 -9.05
N TRP A 38 0.03 -10.55 -10.00
CA TRP A 38 0.70 -10.26 -11.25
C TRP A 38 -0.30 -9.77 -12.29
N LEU A 39 0.04 -8.66 -12.94
CA LEU A 39 -0.82 -7.98 -13.90
C LEU A 39 -0.02 -7.52 -15.12
N LEU A 40 -0.73 -7.14 -16.17
CA LEU A 40 -0.14 -6.42 -17.30
C LEU A 40 -0.26 -4.91 -17.09
N ASP A 41 0.81 -4.18 -17.39
CA ASP A 41 0.73 -2.73 -17.58
C ASP A 41 0.13 -2.38 -18.96
N ARG A 42 -0.02 -1.08 -19.25
CA ARG A 42 -0.58 -0.61 -20.54
C ARG A 42 0.28 -0.94 -21.75
N ALA A 43 1.56 -1.24 -21.53
CA ALA A 43 2.49 -1.69 -22.56
C ALA A 43 2.53 -3.22 -22.66
N HIS A 44 1.60 -3.94 -22.01
CA HIS A 44 1.53 -5.39 -21.94
C HIS A 44 2.80 -6.03 -21.34
N ARG A 45 3.43 -5.35 -20.37
CA ARG A 45 4.55 -5.90 -19.60
C ARG A 45 4.04 -6.42 -18.26
N PRO A 46 4.55 -7.57 -17.78
CA PRO A 46 4.20 -8.07 -16.46
C PRO A 46 4.71 -7.14 -15.37
N ILE A 47 3.85 -6.84 -14.41
CA ILE A 47 4.14 -6.06 -13.21
C ILE A 47 3.55 -6.76 -11.99
N LEU A 48 4.23 -6.62 -10.85
CA LEU A 48 3.70 -7.01 -9.55
C LEU A 48 2.86 -5.85 -8.99
N ALA A 49 1.75 -6.16 -8.35
CA ALA A 49 0.96 -5.20 -7.60
C ALA A 49 0.57 -5.75 -6.24
N ILE A 50 0.49 -4.86 -5.24
CA ILE A 50 -0.20 -5.16 -3.98
C ILE A 50 -1.65 -4.75 -4.10
N VAL A 51 -2.57 -5.67 -3.83
CA VAL A 51 -3.98 -5.37 -3.67
C VAL A 51 -4.30 -5.30 -2.19
N TRP A 52 -4.82 -4.15 -1.76
CA TRP A 52 -5.25 -3.89 -0.39
C TRP A 52 -6.73 -4.17 -0.26
N THR A 53 -7.10 -5.04 0.66
CA THR A 53 -8.47 -5.53 0.85
C THR A 53 -8.90 -5.33 2.29
N ASP A 54 -10.09 -4.80 2.52
CA ASP A 54 -10.71 -4.76 3.85
C ASP A 54 -11.99 -5.61 3.89
N ARG A 55 -12.77 -5.50 4.97
CA ARG A 55 -14.03 -6.25 5.14
C ARG A 55 -15.10 -5.95 4.08
N ASN A 56 -15.01 -4.83 3.39
CA ASN A 56 -15.93 -4.39 2.34
C ASN A 56 -15.43 -4.77 0.93
N GLY A 57 -14.25 -5.37 0.81
CA GLY A 57 -13.65 -5.79 -0.45
C GLY A 57 -12.34 -5.07 -0.77
N ASP A 58 -11.96 -5.12 -2.05
CA ASP A 58 -10.75 -4.46 -2.54
C ASP A 58 -10.90 -2.94 -2.40
N ARG A 59 -9.91 -2.32 -1.76
CA ARG A 59 -9.90 -0.90 -1.41
C ARG A 59 -8.97 -0.11 -2.32
N GLN A 60 -7.80 -0.67 -2.62
CA GLN A 60 -6.73 0.06 -3.32
C GLN A 60 -5.73 -0.90 -3.96
N ILE A 61 -5.08 -0.46 -5.04
CA ILE A 61 -3.99 -1.19 -5.67
C ILE A 61 -2.71 -0.35 -5.70
N GLN A 62 -1.59 -0.97 -5.36
CA GLN A 62 -0.24 -0.40 -5.45
C GLN A 62 0.56 -1.16 -6.52
N PRO A 63 0.59 -0.68 -7.77
CA PRO A 63 1.41 -1.27 -8.81
C PRO A 63 2.89 -0.91 -8.57
N PHE A 64 3.77 -1.88 -8.80
CA PHE A 64 5.20 -1.63 -8.90
C PHE A 64 5.64 -1.48 -10.36
N PRO A 65 6.70 -0.71 -10.64
CA PRO A 65 7.33 -0.72 -11.95
C PRO A 65 7.76 -2.14 -12.35
N PRO A 66 7.88 -2.46 -13.65
CA PRO A 66 8.46 -3.72 -14.10
C PRO A 66 9.84 -3.95 -13.47
N MET A 67 9.99 -5.05 -12.74
CA MET A 67 11.22 -5.39 -12.03
C MET A 67 12.08 -6.30 -12.90
N LYS A 68 13.32 -5.90 -13.19
CA LYS A 68 14.24 -6.69 -14.01
C LYS A 68 14.62 -7.98 -13.27
N GLY A 69 14.46 -9.12 -13.94
CA GLY A 69 14.85 -10.43 -13.41
C GLY A 69 13.87 -11.04 -12.40
N VAL A 70 12.71 -10.41 -12.19
CA VAL A 70 11.60 -11.01 -11.45
C VAL A 70 10.55 -11.44 -12.47
N GLU A 71 10.35 -12.74 -12.59
CA GLU A 71 9.35 -13.31 -13.49
C GLU A 71 8.11 -13.72 -12.71
N PRO A 72 6.91 -13.53 -13.28
CA PRO A 72 5.69 -14.00 -12.66
C PRO A 72 5.67 -15.54 -12.64
N PRO A 73 5.24 -16.19 -11.54
CA PRO A 73 5.08 -17.64 -11.50
C PRO A 73 4.13 -18.18 -12.57
N GLU A 74 3.11 -17.39 -12.93
CA GLU A 74 2.17 -17.65 -14.01
C GLU A 74 2.00 -16.38 -14.85
N ALA A 75 1.98 -16.52 -16.18
CA ALA A 75 1.87 -15.36 -17.06
C ALA A 75 0.54 -14.61 -16.85
N PRO A 76 0.57 -13.31 -16.49
CA PRO A 76 -0.66 -12.56 -16.28
C PRO A 76 -1.37 -12.32 -17.61
N THR A 77 -2.70 -12.48 -17.61
CA THR A 77 -3.54 -12.37 -18.81
C THR A 77 -4.35 -11.08 -18.86
N ALA A 78 -4.45 -10.37 -17.74
CA ALA A 78 -5.25 -9.16 -17.61
C ALA A 78 -4.38 -7.96 -17.23
N THR A 79 -4.73 -6.80 -17.81
CA THR A 79 -4.22 -5.51 -17.35
C THR A 79 -4.82 -5.15 -16.00
N ARG A 80 -4.16 -4.24 -15.28
CA ARG A 80 -4.71 -3.67 -14.03
C ARG A 80 -6.15 -3.18 -14.20
N GLU A 81 -6.44 -2.40 -15.24
CA GLU A 81 -7.78 -1.87 -15.49
C GLU A 81 -8.83 -2.95 -15.77
N GLN A 82 -8.42 -4.10 -16.30
CA GLN A 82 -9.31 -5.24 -16.54
C GLN A 82 -9.55 -6.07 -15.27
N ALA A 83 -8.50 -6.31 -14.48
CA ALA A 83 -8.59 -7.08 -13.24
C ALA A 83 -9.25 -6.30 -12.09
N PHE A 84 -9.01 -4.98 -12.02
CA PHE A 84 -9.48 -4.10 -10.95
C PHE A 84 -10.13 -2.83 -11.51
N PRO A 85 -11.30 -2.95 -12.15
CA PRO A 85 -11.96 -1.81 -12.80
C PRO A 85 -12.40 -0.77 -11.76
N GLY A 86 -11.91 0.47 -11.93
CA GLY A 86 -12.29 1.61 -11.07
C GLY A 86 -11.65 1.62 -9.68
N LEU A 87 -10.78 0.65 -9.35
CA LEU A 87 -10.10 0.62 -8.07
C LEU A 87 -9.03 1.73 -7.99
N PRO A 88 -8.96 2.50 -6.89
CA PRO A 88 -7.99 3.58 -6.77
C PRO A 88 -6.56 3.04 -6.68
N VAL A 89 -5.61 3.85 -7.16
CA VAL A 89 -4.19 3.51 -7.22
C VAL A 89 -3.45 4.37 -6.20
N GLY A 90 -2.62 3.75 -5.36
CA GLY A 90 -1.73 4.48 -4.48
C GLY A 90 -1.09 3.60 -3.41
N PRO A 91 -0.57 4.19 -2.32
CA PRO A 91 0.14 3.45 -1.27
C PRO A 91 -0.82 2.64 -0.38
N GLU A 92 -0.24 2.01 0.64
CA GLU A 92 -0.98 1.43 1.77
C GLU A 92 -2.08 2.40 2.29
N PRO A 93 -3.34 1.96 2.37
CA PRO A 93 -4.42 2.75 2.97
C PRO A 93 -4.15 3.09 4.44
N PRO A 94 -4.75 4.16 5.00
CA PRO A 94 -4.65 4.50 6.42
C PRO A 94 -5.60 3.68 7.31
#